data_AF-A0A0L6JXV3-F1
#
_entry.id   AF-A0A0L6JXV3-F1
#
_cell.length_a   1.000
_cell.length_b   1.000
_cell.length_c   1.000
_cell.angle_alpha   90.00
_cell.angle_beta   90.00
_cell.angle_gamma   90.00
#
_symmetry.space_group_name_H-M   'P 1'
#
loop_
_entity.id
_entity.type
_entity.pdbx_description
1 polymer ?
#
loop_
_entity_poly.entity_id
_entity_poly.type
_entity_poly.pdbx_seq_one_letter_code
_entity_poly.pdbx_strand_id
1 'polypeptide(L)'
;MTALVDAAGSVVNRYQYDAFGNTVEAVEKVQNRFRYAGEQYDQVTGQYYLRARFYNPVVGRFTQEDTYRGDGLNLYSYVQNNPIKYIDPSGYSSCLAKGNIFTRAKNKILGRHDSIDDAAMHFGKKHNKGSIKDNREYVSVVYEKKVGSKTMYKYVPIKKGGAASATVPKPPKGTTVVGILHTHGAYDARYDNENFSPADKNAARGYNAPIYVATPNGALKKYDPSTNTVSVLSTSMPKDPNAVP
;
A
#
# COMPACT_ATOMS: atom_id res chain seq x y z
N MET A 1 20.15 6.88 12.84
CA MET A 1 20.42 6.91 14.28
C MET A 1 21.19 8.18 14.62
N THR A 2 20.74 9.04 15.53
CA THR A 2 21.43 10.32 15.82
C THR A 2 22.26 10.31 17.10
N ALA A 3 21.99 9.38 18.01
CA ALA A 3 22.76 9.17 19.22
C ALA A 3 22.70 7.71 19.68
N LEU A 4 23.74 7.27 20.39
CA LEU A 4 23.77 6.03 21.15
C LEU A 4 23.99 6.39 22.62
N VAL A 5 23.23 5.75 23.51
CA VAL A 5 23.32 5.96 24.97
C VAL A 5 23.75 4.69 25.67
N ASP A 6 24.45 4.83 26.79
CA ASP A 6 24.77 3.71 27.68
C ASP A 6 23.62 3.38 28.65
N ALA A 7 23.84 2.41 29.53
CA ALA A 7 22.86 2.00 30.53
C ALA A 7 22.52 3.09 31.57
N ALA A 8 23.39 4.08 31.75
CA ALA A 8 23.16 5.23 32.61
C ALA A 8 22.46 6.39 31.89
N GLY A 9 22.15 6.24 30.59
CA GLY A 9 21.52 7.27 29.76
C GLY A 9 22.49 8.33 29.24
N SER A 10 23.80 8.15 29.42
CA SER A 10 24.81 9.08 28.89
C SER A 10 25.04 8.84 27.41
N VAL A 11 25.14 9.92 26.63
CA VAL A 11 25.42 9.83 25.19
C VAL A 11 26.87 9.41 24.96
N VAL A 12 27.04 8.23 24.36
CA VAL A 12 28.36 7.67 24.00
C VAL A 12 28.73 7.95 22.56
N ASN A 13 27.77 7.95 21.63
CA ASN A 13 28.00 8.36 20.24
C ASN A 13 26.96 9.39 19.80
N ARG A 14 27.35 10.28 18.88
CA ARG A 14 26.47 11.26 18.23
C ARG A 14 26.78 11.36 16.75
N TYR A 15 25.74 11.48 15.93
CA TYR A 15 25.85 11.62 14.48
C TYR A 15 24.93 12.71 13.96
N GLN A 16 25.44 13.48 13.01
CA GLN A 16 24.67 14.40 12.20
C GLN A 16 24.81 14.02 10.74
N TYR A 17 23.69 14.05 10.01
CA TYR A 17 23.65 13.71 8.60
C TYR A 17 22.99 14.82 7.79
N ASP A 18 23.32 14.89 6.52
CA ASP A 18 22.50 15.62 5.54
C ASP A 18 21.22 14.84 5.19
N ALA A 19 20.43 15.38 4.26
CA ALA A 19 19.17 14.77 3.84
C ALA A 19 19.34 13.36 3.27
N PHE A 20 20.46 13.08 2.60
CA PHE A 20 20.76 11.80 1.94
C PHE A 20 21.63 10.88 2.80
N GLY A 21 21.86 11.23 4.06
CA GLY A 21 22.57 10.35 5.00
C GLY A 21 24.09 10.41 4.91
N ASN A 22 24.63 11.41 4.21
CA ASN A 22 26.06 11.70 4.30
C ASN A 22 26.37 12.24 5.70
N THR A 23 27.44 11.75 6.31
CA THR A 23 27.78 12.12 7.70
C THR A 23 28.47 13.48 7.71
N VAL A 24 27.83 14.47 8.33
CA VAL A 24 28.37 15.83 8.48
C VAL A 24 29.23 15.93 9.74
N GLU A 25 28.81 15.25 10.82
CA GLU A 25 29.53 15.20 12.08
C GLU A 25 29.36 13.83 12.72
N ALA A 26 30.43 13.28 13.27
CA ALA A 26 30.39 12.04 14.05
C ALA A 26 31.31 12.14 15.27
N VAL A 27 30.76 11.83 16.43
CA VAL A 27 31.49 11.63 17.68
C VAL A 27 31.24 10.18 18.10
N GLU A 28 32.28 9.35 18.10
CA GLU A 28 32.17 7.93 18.46
C GLU A 28 33.11 7.61 19.63
N LYS A 29 32.55 7.27 20.80
CA LYS A 29 33.31 6.69 21.92
C LYS A 29 33.32 5.18 21.89
N VAL A 30 32.31 4.57 21.26
CA VAL A 30 32.19 3.12 21.08
C VAL A 30 32.01 2.79 19.61
N GLN A 31 32.54 1.64 19.17
CA GLN A 31 32.37 1.20 17.79
C GLN A 31 30.89 0.95 17.49
N ASN A 32 30.40 1.52 16.39
CA ASN A 32 29.02 1.32 15.98
C ASN A 32 28.90 1.22 14.46
N ARG A 33 28.31 0.10 14.02
CA ARG A 33 28.10 -0.21 12.60
C ARG A 33 26.76 0.30 12.07
N PHE A 34 25.79 0.66 12.92
CA PHE A 34 24.45 1.07 12.47
C PHE A 34 24.29 2.59 12.54
N ARG A 35 24.07 3.26 11.40
CA ARG A 35 24.11 4.72 11.31
C ARG A 35 22.81 5.30 10.70
N TYR A 36 22.90 5.99 9.56
CA TYR A 36 21.75 6.58 8.90
C TYR A 36 20.67 5.53 8.58
N ALA A 37 19.40 5.92 8.72
CA ALA A 37 18.23 5.03 8.59
C ALA A 37 18.25 3.74 9.45
N GLY A 38 19.23 3.56 10.35
CA GLY A 38 19.43 2.31 11.08
C GLY A 38 20.19 1.24 10.29
N GLU A 39 20.74 1.61 9.13
CA GLU A 39 21.41 0.68 8.23
C GLU A 39 22.90 0.53 8.56
N GLN A 40 23.46 -0.59 8.14
CA GLN A 40 24.86 -0.92 8.38
C GLN A 40 25.76 -0.05 7.50
N TYR A 41 26.63 0.73 8.13
CA TYR A 41 27.63 1.55 7.46
C TYR A 41 28.96 0.80 7.35
N ASP A 42 29.47 0.69 6.14
CA ASP A 42 30.82 0.22 5.86
C ASP A 42 31.77 1.42 5.80
N GLN A 43 32.67 1.50 6.79
CA GLN A 43 33.65 2.58 6.90
C GLN A 43 34.73 2.53 5.81
N VAL A 44 34.98 1.37 5.21
CA VAL A 44 36.02 1.20 4.17
C VAL A 44 35.53 1.80 2.85
N THR A 45 34.29 1.49 2.48
CA THR A 45 33.70 1.95 1.21
C THR A 45 32.91 3.26 1.34
N GLY A 46 32.56 3.67 2.56
CA GLY A 46 31.74 4.83 2.83
C GLY A 46 30.26 4.64 2.45
N GLN A 47 29.80 3.39 2.36
CA GLN A 47 28.47 3.03 1.85
C GLN A 47 27.60 2.41 2.94
N TYR A 48 26.29 2.43 2.71
CA TYR A 48 25.32 1.73 3.53
C TYR A 48 24.88 0.43 2.87
N TYR A 49 24.89 -0.66 3.62
CA TYR A 49 24.35 -1.94 3.16
C TYR A 49 22.87 -2.06 3.54
N LEU A 50 21.99 -1.96 2.55
CA LEU A 50 20.53 -2.03 2.69
C LEU A 50 20.03 -3.44 2.31
N ARG A 51 20.75 -4.48 2.73
CA ARG A 51 20.45 -5.92 2.47
C ARG A 51 20.53 -6.30 0.99
N ALA A 52 19.61 -5.81 0.16
CA ALA A 52 19.55 -6.12 -1.26
C ALA A 52 20.59 -5.34 -2.08
N ARG A 53 20.91 -4.11 -1.66
CA ARG A 53 21.76 -3.17 -2.40
C ARG A 53 22.64 -2.35 -1.47
N PHE A 54 23.76 -1.88 -2.01
CA PHE A 54 24.59 -0.86 -1.38
C PHE A 54 24.14 0.53 -1.82
N TYR A 55 24.01 1.41 -0.84
CA TYR A 55 23.62 2.81 -1.02
C TYR A 55 24.83 3.71 -0.77
N ASN A 56 25.11 4.59 -1.73
CA ASN A 56 26.14 5.60 -1.61
C ASN A 56 25.50 6.96 -1.21
N PRO A 57 25.72 7.43 0.02
CA PRO A 57 25.12 8.66 0.52
C PRO A 57 25.71 9.93 -0.13
N VAL A 58 26.95 9.88 -0.62
CA VAL A 58 27.63 11.04 -1.24
C VAL A 58 26.96 11.43 -2.55
N VAL A 59 26.56 10.44 -3.35
CA VAL A 59 25.82 10.66 -4.61
C VAL A 59 24.30 10.54 -4.45
N GLY A 60 23.83 10.07 -3.30
CA GLY A 60 22.41 9.91 -3.00
C GLY A 60 21.72 8.78 -3.79
N ARG A 61 22.44 7.71 -4.16
CA ARG A 61 21.91 6.63 -5.04
C ARG A 61 22.39 5.24 -4.63
N PHE A 62 21.67 4.21 -5.07
CA PHE A 62 22.15 2.83 -5.02
C PHE A 62 23.30 2.63 -6.02
N THR A 63 24.22 1.72 -5.70
CA THR A 63 25.34 1.35 -6.58
C THR A 63 25.02 0.16 -7.49
N GLN A 64 23.88 -0.50 -7.27
CA GLN A 64 23.35 -1.56 -8.13
C GLN A 64 21.92 -1.26 -8.59
N GLU A 65 21.54 -1.82 -9.74
CA GLU A 65 20.18 -1.74 -10.27
C GLU A 65 19.16 -2.44 -9.38
N ASP A 66 17.96 -1.86 -9.31
CA ASP A 66 16.80 -2.51 -8.72
C ASP A 66 16.36 -3.72 -9.55
N THR A 67 16.48 -4.91 -8.97
CA THR A 67 16.01 -6.16 -9.57
C THR A 67 14.48 -6.32 -9.48
N TYR A 68 13.83 -5.61 -8.56
CA TYR A 68 12.37 -5.65 -8.37
C TYR A 68 11.63 -4.72 -9.35
N ARG A 69 12.30 -3.69 -9.88
CA ARG A 69 11.79 -2.73 -10.88
C ARG A 69 10.43 -2.08 -10.53
N GLY A 70 10.06 -2.08 -9.25
CA GLY A 70 8.79 -1.57 -8.76
C GLY A 70 8.76 -0.06 -8.47
N ASP A 71 9.93 0.56 -8.33
CA ASP A 71 10.08 1.95 -7.84
C ASP A 71 10.19 3.01 -8.96
N GLY A 72 9.86 2.62 -10.19
CA GLY A 72 9.83 3.50 -11.37
C GLY A 72 10.96 3.24 -12.37
N LEU A 73 11.13 4.16 -13.33
CA LEU A 73 12.08 4.01 -14.43
C LEU A 73 13.55 4.14 -13.99
N ASN A 74 13.82 4.83 -12.87
CA ASN A 74 15.16 5.01 -12.35
C ASN A 74 15.51 3.93 -11.32
N LEU A 75 16.21 2.89 -11.79
CA LEU A 75 16.58 1.71 -11.01
C LEU A 75 17.67 1.94 -9.95
N TYR A 76 18.22 3.16 -9.86
CA TYR A 76 19.28 3.51 -8.90
C TYR A 76 18.79 4.53 -7.85
N SER A 77 17.55 5.00 -7.95
CA SER A 77 17.05 6.05 -7.06
C SER A 77 16.90 5.56 -5.62
N TYR A 78 17.29 6.38 -4.65
CA TYR A 78 17.02 6.13 -3.24
C TYR A 78 15.73 6.84 -2.84
N VAL A 79 14.75 6.08 -2.37
CA VAL A 79 13.51 6.55 -1.73
C VAL A 79 12.77 7.67 -2.48
N GLN A 80 12.64 7.50 -3.80
CA GLN A 80 11.99 8.46 -4.71
C GLN A 80 12.60 9.88 -4.63
N ASN A 81 13.89 9.98 -4.29
CA ASN A 81 14.60 11.23 -4.03
C ASN A 81 13.98 12.10 -2.91
N ASN A 82 13.19 11.51 -2.01
CA ASN A 82 12.62 12.20 -0.86
C ASN A 82 12.95 11.49 0.46
N PRO A 83 14.25 11.45 0.86
CA PRO A 83 14.72 10.74 2.04
C PRO A 83 14.31 11.38 3.38
N ILE A 84 13.76 12.59 3.34
CA ILE A 84 13.14 13.22 4.50
C ILE A 84 11.78 12.57 4.83
N LYS A 85 11.06 12.11 3.80
CA LYS A 85 9.73 11.52 3.93
C LYS A 85 9.74 10.00 3.96
N TYR A 86 10.68 9.38 3.26
CA TYR A 86 10.70 7.95 3.01
C TYR A 86 12.03 7.30 3.45
N ILE A 87 11.96 6.01 3.79
CA ILE A 87 13.10 5.13 4.08
C ILE A 87 12.95 3.86 3.24
N ASP A 88 14.03 3.15 2.94
CA ASP A 88 13.97 1.81 2.32
C ASP A 88 14.63 0.77 3.24
N PRO A 89 13.85 0.06 4.09
CA PRO A 89 14.39 -0.93 5.02
C PRO A 89 14.93 -2.20 4.36
N SER A 90 14.58 -2.41 3.09
CA SER A 90 14.79 -3.67 2.36
C SER A 90 15.81 -3.58 1.24
N GLY A 91 16.10 -2.36 0.80
CA GLY A 91 16.82 -2.10 -0.43
C GLY A 91 16.01 -2.40 -1.69
N TYR A 92 14.67 -2.51 -1.64
CA TYR A 92 13.81 -2.76 -2.80
C TYR A 92 12.67 -1.75 -2.98
N SER A 93 12.24 -1.10 -1.89
CA SER A 93 11.08 -0.22 -1.98
C SER A 93 11.06 0.81 -0.87
N SER A 94 10.75 2.04 -1.26
CA SER A 94 10.52 3.12 -0.30
C SER A 94 9.25 2.92 0.53
N CYS A 95 9.31 3.22 1.82
CA CYS A 95 8.16 3.30 2.71
C CYS A 95 8.22 4.58 3.55
N LEU A 96 7.08 5.07 4.05
CA LEU A 96 7.03 6.30 4.85
C LEU A 96 7.90 6.17 6.11
N ALA A 97 8.83 7.11 6.32
CA ALA A 97 9.70 7.17 7.50
C ALA A 97 8.92 7.22 8.83
N LYS A 98 7.66 7.71 8.79
CA LYS A 98 6.72 7.78 9.92
C LYS A 98 5.64 6.69 9.92
N GLY A 99 5.77 5.68 9.05
CA GLY A 99 4.90 4.51 9.06
C GLY A 99 5.31 3.57 10.18
N ASN A 100 4.93 3.87 11.43
CA ASN A 100 5.07 2.90 12.52
C ASN A 100 4.43 1.59 12.06
N ILE A 101 5.25 0.56 11.84
CA ILE A 101 4.83 -0.76 11.38
C ILE A 101 3.75 -1.31 12.32
N PHE A 102 3.85 -1.02 13.63
CA PHE A 102 2.84 -1.33 14.63
C PHE A 102 1.52 -0.58 14.40
N THR A 103 1.55 0.70 14.02
CA THR A 103 0.33 1.46 13.71
C THR A 103 -0.35 0.92 12.46
N ARG A 104 0.42 0.59 11.42
CA ARG A 104 -0.13 0.00 10.18
C ARG A 104 -0.70 -1.40 10.43
N ALA A 105 0.02 -2.24 11.18
CA ALA A 105 -0.45 -3.56 11.60
C ALA A 105 -1.71 -3.47 12.46
N LYS A 106 -1.73 -2.59 13.47
CA LYS A 106 -2.90 -2.34 14.33
C LYS A 106 -4.10 -1.83 13.53
N ASN A 107 -3.90 -0.90 12.61
CA ASN A 107 -4.97 -0.40 11.75
C ASN A 107 -5.54 -1.51 10.86
N LYS A 108 -4.68 -2.36 10.28
CA LYS A 108 -5.11 -3.52 9.51
C LYS A 108 -5.93 -4.51 10.34
N ILE A 109 -5.51 -4.82 11.56
CA ILE A 109 -6.26 -5.67 12.51
C ILE A 109 -7.64 -5.06 12.83
N LEU A 110 -7.70 -3.74 12.99
CA LEU A 110 -8.94 -3.01 13.27
C LEU A 110 -9.80 -2.73 12.01
N GLY A 111 -9.39 -3.22 10.85
CA GLY A 111 -10.05 -2.98 9.55
C GLY A 111 -10.10 -1.50 9.17
N ARG A 112 -9.04 -0.75 9.49
CA ARG A 112 -8.87 0.68 9.20
C ARG A 112 -7.84 0.85 8.08
N HIS A 113 -8.20 1.65 7.09
CA HIS A 113 -7.44 1.87 5.87
C HIS A 113 -7.05 3.34 5.72
N ASP A 114 -5.87 3.59 5.17
CA ASP A 114 -5.35 4.96 5.00
C ASP A 114 -6.00 5.69 3.81
N SER A 115 -6.58 4.94 2.86
CA SER A 115 -7.33 5.46 1.73
C SER A 115 -8.46 4.51 1.30
N ILE A 116 -9.36 4.98 0.44
CA ILE A 116 -10.40 4.14 -0.18
C ILE A 116 -9.74 3.06 -1.06
N ASP A 117 -8.68 3.41 -1.79
CA ASP A 117 -7.92 2.47 -2.63
C ASP A 117 -7.25 1.38 -1.79
N ASP A 118 -6.73 1.71 -0.59
CA ASP A 118 -6.19 0.72 0.37
C ASP A 118 -7.29 -0.22 0.90
N ALA A 119 -8.48 0.32 1.17
CA ALA A 119 -9.65 -0.47 1.55
C ALA A 119 -10.07 -1.43 0.42
N ALA A 120 -10.07 -0.96 -0.84
CA ALA A 120 -10.36 -1.77 -2.02
C ALA A 120 -9.31 -2.87 -2.23
N MET A 121 -8.03 -2.55 -2.09
CA MET A 121 -6.92 -3.51 -2.13
C MET A 121 -7.11 -4.62 -1.10
N HIS A 122 -7.37 -4.24 0.15
CA HIS A 122 -7.60 -5.20 1.21
C HIS A 122 -8.85 -6.06 0.95
N PHE A 123 -9.94 -5.45 0.48
CA PHE A 123 -11.17 -6.15 0.14
C PHE A 123 -10.96 -7.19 -0.97
N GLY A 124 -10.36 -6.81 -2.10
CA GLY A 124 -10.07 -7.72 -3.20
C GLY A 124 -9.21 -8.91 -2.76
N LYS A 125 -8.11 -8.65 -2.05
CA LYS A 125 -7.25 -9.71 -1.50
C LYS A 125 -7.98 -10.68 -0.58
N LYS A 126 -8.90 -10.17 0.24
CA LYS A 126 -9.61 -10.95 1.25
C LYS A 126 -10.79 -11.73 0.66
N HIS A 127 -11.49 -11.16 -0.30
CA HIS A 127 -12.82 -11.63 -0.69
C HIS A 127 -12.90 -12.22 -2.10
N ASN A 128 -11.98 -11.89 -3.02
CA ASN A 128 -12.07 -12.35 -4.42
C ASN A 128 -12.06 -13.88 -4.52
N LYS A 129 -11.18 -14.55 -3.76
CA LYS A 129 -11.13 -16.02 -3.74
C LYS A 129 -12.47 -16.66 -3.31
N GLY A 130 -13.14 -16.06 -2.33
CA GLY A 130 -14.45 -16.52 -1.86
C GLY A 130 -15.56 -16.27 -2.87
N SER A 131 -15.55 -15.10 -3.51
CA SER A 131 -16.45 -14.71 -4.59
C SER A 131 -16.39 -15.69 -5.77
N ILE A 132 -15.17 -16.02 -6.21
CA ILE A 132 -14.90 -16.99 -7.28
C ILE A 132 -15.41 -18.38 -6.87
N LYS A 133 -15.04 -18.86 -5.67
CA LYS A 133 -15.43 -20.19 -5.20
C LYS A 133 -16.95 -20.35 -5.10
N ASP A 134 -17.64 -19.32 -4.61
CA ASP A 134 -19.09 -19.33 -4.47
C ASP A 134 -19.82 -19.03 -5.78
N ASN A 135 -19.09 -18.62 -6.82
CA ASN A 135 -19.59 -18.05 -8.06
C ASN A 135 -20.67 -16.97 -7.83
N ARG A 136 -20.36 -16.01 -6.94
CA ARG A 136 -21.29 -14.95 -6.52
C ARG A 136 -20.57 -13.64 -6.32
N GLU A 137 -21.21 -12.55 -6.72
CA GLU A 137 -20.68 -11.22 -6.45
C GLU A 137 -20.76 -10.90 -4.95
N TYR A 138 -19.67 -10.39 -4.39
CA TYR A 138 -19.67 -9.85 -3.03
C TYR A 138 -19.60 -8.34 -3.12
N VAL A 139 -20.45 -7.65 -2.36
CA VAL A 139 -20.50 -6.18 -2.35
C VAL A 139 -20.35 -5.63 -0.94
N SER A 140 -19.67 -4.50 -0.86
CA SER A 140 -19.55 -3.68 0.35
C SER A 140 -19.50 -2.20 0.00
N VAL A 141 -19.73 -1.35 1.00
CA VAL A 141 -19.50 0.09 0.91
C VAL A 141 -18.37 0.51 1.86
N VAL A 142 -17.63 1.53 1.45
CA VAL A 142 -16.61 2.22 2.25
C VAL A 142 -17.23 3.47 2.86
N TYR A 143 -16.94 3.72 4.13
CA TYR A 143 -17.32 4.92 4.86
C TYR A 143 -16.13 5.49 5.63
N GLU A 144 -16.19 6.80 5.90
CA GLU A 144 -15.17 7.49 6.68
C GLU A 144 -15.32 7.24 8.18
N LYS A 145 -14.18 7.13 8.86
CA LYS A 145 -14.09 7.04 10.31
C LYS A 145 -13.00 7.95 10.82
N LYS A 146 -13.38 8.96 11.63
CA LYS A 146 -12.43 9.77 12.39
C LYS A 146 -11.77 8.93 13.49
N VAL A 147 -10.44 8.94 13.52
CA VAL A 147 -9.60 8.30 14.54
C VAL A 147 -8.60 9.35 15.03
N GLY A 148 -8.91 9.99 16.15
CA GLY A 148 -8.19 11.19 16.58
C GLY A 148 -8.34 12.31 15.55
N SER A 149 -7.24 12.89 15.10
CA SER A 149 -7.20 13.94 14.07
C SER A 149 -7.17 13.41 12.63
N LYS A 150 -7.06 12.08 12.42
CA LYS A 150 -6.99 11.49 11.08
C LYS A 150 -8.33 10.92 10.62
N THR A 151 -8.68 11.17 9.36
CA THR A 151 -9.74 10.43 8.66
C THR A 151 -9.15 9.12 8.16
N MET A 152 -9.79 8.01 8.52
CA MET A 152 -9.46 6.65 8.08
C MET A 152 -10.69 6.06 7.39
N TYR A 153 -10.51 4.98 6.63
CA TYR A 153 -11.57 4.34 5.86
C TYR A 153 -11.86 2.94 6.39
N LYS A 154 -13.14 2.57 6.43
CA LYS A 154 -13.60 1.23 6.77
C LYS A 154 -14.65 0.78 5.77
N TYR A 155 -14.79 -0.53 5.59
CA TYR A 155 -15.90 -1.10 4.83
C TYR A 155 -16.80 -1.96 5.73
N VAL A 156 -18.08 -2.07 5.35
CA VAL A 156 -19.06 -2.89 6.07
C VAL A 156 -18.87 -4.38 5.76
N PRO A 157 -19.40 -5.32 6.56
CA PRO A 157 -19.37 -6.74 6.18
C PRO A 157 -19.96 -6.96 4.79
N ILE A 158 -19.39 -7.92 4.04
CA ILE A 158 -19.85 -8.25 2.69
C ILE A 158 -21.33 -8.64 2.70
N LYS A 159 -22.03 -8.24 1.64
CA LYS A 159 -23.29 -8.84 1.24
C LYS A 159 -23.06 -9.69 0.00
N LYS A 160 -23.45 -10.96 0.06
CA LYS A 160 -23.39 -11.87 -1.10
C LYS A 160 -24.60 -11.61 -1.99
N GLY A 161 -24.36 -11.34 -3.26
CA GLY A 161 -25.38 -11.26 -4.29
C GLY A 161 -25.56 -12.57 -5.05
N GLY A 162 -26.20 -12.46 -6.22
CA GLY A 162 -26.26 -13.51 -7.21
C GLY A 162 -25.00 -13.56 -8.08
N ALA A 163 -25.09 -14.28 -9.20
CA ALA A 163 -23.97 -14.43 -10.14
C ALA A 163 -23.64 -13.13 -10.93
N ALA A 164 -24.58 -12.18 -11.00
CA ALA A 164 -24.48 -10.98 -11.85
C ALA A 164 -25.09 -9.71 -11.23
N SER A 165 -25.48 -9.74 -9.96
CA SER A 165 -25.91 -8.53 -9.24
C SER A 165 -25.94 -8.74 -7.73
N ALA A 166 -25.70 -7.65 -7.00
CA ALA A 166 -25.81 -7.61 -5.56
C ALA A 166 -26.37 -6.26 -5.09
N THR A 167 -27.23 -6.28 -4.08
CA THR A 167 -27.71 -5.03 -3.46
C THR A 167 -26.61 -4.41 -2.61
N VAL A 168 -26.30 -3.14 -2.86
CA VAL A 168 -25.34 -2.37 -2.05
C VAL A 168 -25.80 -2.31 -0.58
N PRO A 169 -24.97 -2.71 0.40
CA PRO A 169 -25.32 -2.65 1.81
C PRO A 169 -25.36 -1.19 2.32
N LYS A 170 -26.20 -0.92 3.32
CA LYS A 170 -26.29 0.41 3.94
C LYS A 170 -25.08 0.66 4.85
N PRO A 171 -24.50 1.87 4.85
CA PRO A 171 -23.43 2.21 5.77
C PRO A 171 -23.98 2.39 7.21
N PRO A 172 -23.12 2.42 8.24
CA PRO A 172 -23.53 2.76 9.60
C PRO A 172 -24.32 4.08 9.68
N LYS A 173 -25.29 4.16 10.59
CA LYS A 173 -26.12 5.36 10.76
C LYS A 173 -25.24 6.59 11.01
N GLY A 174 -25.50 7.68 10.28
CA GLY A 174 -24.74 8.93 10.39
C GLY A 174 -23.40 8.94 9.65
N THR A 175 -23.13 7.95 8.80
CA THR A 175 -21.94 7.93 7.92
C THR A 175 -22.37 8.00 6.45
N THR A 176 -21.48 8.54 5.62
CA THR A 176 -21.66 8.63 4.16
C THR A 176 -20.87 7.53 3.46
N VAL A 177 -21.42 7.05 2.34
CA VAL A 177 -20.69 6.17 1.43
C VAL A 177 -19.68 7.01 0.66
N VAL A 178 -18.42 6.61 0.70
CA VAL A 178 -17.32 7.27 -0.05
C VAL A 178 -16.68 6.35 -1.07
N GLY A 179 -17.11 5.09 -1.14
CA GLY A 179 -16.67 4.15 -2.17
C GLY A 179 -17.52 2.87 -2.16
N ILE A 180 -17.63 2.22 -3.31
CA ILE A 180 -18.35 0.96 -3.47
C ILE A 180 -17.35 -0.12 -3.87
N LEU A 181 -17.35 -1.24 -3.17
CA LEU A 181 -16.45 -2.36 -3.43
C LEU A 181 -17.27 -3.54 -3.90
N HIS A 182 -16.87 -4.16 -5.00
CA HIS A 182 -17.43 -5.43 -5.42
C HIS A 182 -16.40 -6.40 -5.99
N THR A 183 -16.82 -7.65 -6.09
CA THR A 183 -16.07 -8.71 -6.75
C THR A 183 -16.96 -9.37 -7.80
N HIS A 184 -16.36 -9.91 -8.84
CA HIS A 184 -17.06 -10.81 -9.76
C HIS A 184 -16.87 -12.28 -9.35
N GLY A 185 -17.80 -13.11 -9.81
CA GLY A 185 -17.81 -14.56 -9.55
C GLY A 185 -16.70 -15.31 -10.30
N ALA A 186 -16.88 -16.62 -10.45
CA ALA A 186 -15.98 -17.44 -11.25
C ALA A 186 -15.99 -16.97 -12.71
N TYR A 187 -14.91 -17.24 -13.44
CA TYR A 187 -14.88 -16.92 -14.87
C TYR A 187 -15.99 -17.68 -15.62
N ASP A 188 -16.76 -16.96 -16.44
CA ASP A 188 -17.78 -17.52 -17.32
C ASP A 188 -17.72 -16.80 -18.67
N ALA A 189 -17.44 -17.54 -19.74
CA ALA A 189 -17.26 -16.98 -21.09
C ALA A 189 -18.52 -16.30 -21.65
N ARG A 190 -19.69 -16.50 -21.03
CA ARG A 190 -20.95 -15.86 -21.43
C ARG A 190 -21.12 -14.45 -20.86
N TYR A 191 -20.29 -14.06 -19.89
CA TYR A 191 -20.42 -12.81 -19.16
C TYR A 191 -19.10 -12.02 -19.16
N ASP A 192 -19.20 -10.69 -19.22
CA ASP A 192 -18.03 -9.82 -19.11
C ASP A 192 -17.63 -9.66 -17.63
N ASN A 193 -16.97 -10.69 -17.09
CA ASN A 193 -16.53 -10.71 -15.70
C ASN A 193 -15.28 -9.84 -15.46
N GLU A 194 -14.74 -9.20 -16.48
CA GLU A 194 -13.51 -8.44 -16.37
C GLU A 194 -13.75 -6.93 -16.35
N ASN A 195 -14.93 -6.46 -16.76
CA ASN A 195 -15.20 -5.03 -16.85
C ASN A 195 -16.42 -4.59 -16.05
N PHE A 196 -16.47 -3.29 -15.76
CA PHE A 196 -17.63 -2.68 -15.12
C PHE A 196 -18.86 -2.73 -16.04
N SER A 197 -19.96 -3.26 -15.52
CA SER A 197 -21.26 -3.21 -16.18
C SER A 197 -21.82 -1.78 -16.22
N PRO A 198 -22.82 -1.49 -17.09
CA PRO A 198 -23.54 -0.22 -17.04
C PRO A 198 -24.20 0.05 -15.68
N ALA A 199 -24.66 -1.00 -14.99
CA ALA A 199 -25.25 -0.90 -13.66
C ALA A 199 -24.22 -0.41 -12.63
N ASP A 200 -22.97 -0.87 -12.71
CA ASP A 200 -21.88 -0.44 -11.82
C ASP A 200 -21.57 1.05 -11.98
N LYS A 201 -21.49 1.51 -13.24
CA LYS A 201 -21.23 2.92 -13.55
C LYS A 201 -22.38 3.81 -13.09
N ASN A 202 -23.62 3.35 -13.25
CA ASN A 202 -24.80 4.07 -12.76
C ASN A 202 -24.84 4.11 -11.22
N ALA A 203 -24.47 3.02 -10.55
CA ALA A 203 -24.36 2.99 -9.09
C ALA A 203 -23.31 4.00 -8.59
N ALA A 204 -22.11 4.02 -9.20
CA ALA A 204 -21.07 4.98 -8.86
C ALA A 204 -21.53 6.44 -8.97
N ARG A 205 -22.26 6.77 -10.06
CA ARG A 205 -22.86 8.10 -10.26
C ARG A 205 -23.94 8.40 -9.22
N GLY A 206 -24.82 7.44 -8.93
CA GLY A 206 -25.90 7.60 -7.95
C GLY A 206 -25.40 7.84 -6.52
N TYR A 207 -24.30 7.20 -6.12
CA TYR A 207 -23.66 7.43 -4.83
C TYR A 207 -22.66 8.59 -4.83
N ASN A 208 -22.37 9.18 -5.99
CA ASN A 208 -21.30 10.16 -6.18
C ASN A 208 -19.95 9.69 -5.57
N ALA A 209 -19.60 8.43 -5.82
CA ALA A 209 -18.45 7.77 -5.22
C ALA A 209 -17.80 6.77 -6.20
N PRO A 210 -16.46 6.58 -6.13
CA PRO A 210 -15.78 5.58 -6.96
C PRO A 210 -16.27 4.15 -6.65
N ILE A 211 -16.31 3.31 -7.68
CA ILE A 211 -16.60 1.88 -7.56
C ILE A 211 -15.38 1.05 -7.96
N TYR A 212 -15.19 -0.07 -7.28
CA TYR A 212 -14.02 -0.93 -7.43
C TYR A 212 -14.46 -2.36 -7.66
N VAL A 213 -13.85 -3.03 -8.65
CA VAL A 213 -14.12 -4.44 -8.95
C VAL A 213 -12.84 -5.26 -8.83
N ALA A 214 -12.90 -6.35 -8.06
CA ALA A 214 -11.92 -7.43 -8.16
C ALA A 214 -12.46 -8.50 -9.13
N THR A 215 -11.68 -8.82 -10.15
CA THR A 215 -12.09 -9.68 -11.27
C THR A 215 -11.45 -11.07 -11.17
N PRO A 216 -12.01 -12.11 -11.83
CA PRO A 216 -11.47 -13.45 -11.77
C PRO A 216 -10.08 -13.58 -12.41
N ASN A 217 -9.67 -12.73 -13.36
CA ASN A 217 -8.30 -12.73 -13.86
C ASN A 217 -7.25 -12.18 -12.86
N GLY A 218 -7.68 -11.66 -11.70
CA GLY A 218 -6.80 -11.13 -10.67
C GLY A 218 -6.62 -9.61 -10.73
N ALA A 219 -7.32 -8.90 -11.62
CA ALA A 219 -7.30 -7.44 -11.62
C ALA A 219 -8.14 -6.86 -10.49
N LEU A 220 -7.69 -5.71 -9.96
CA LEU A 220 -8.49 -4.78 -9.19
C LEU A 220 -8.58 -3.50 -10.00
N LYS A 221 -9.79 -3.17 -10.45
CA LYS A 221 -10.06 -1.97 -11.25
C LYS A 221 -10.86 -0.96 -10.44
N LYS A 222 -10.73 0.31 -10.78
CA LYS A 222 -11.46 1.44 -10.21
C LYS A 222 -12.15 2.19 -11.33
N TYR A 223 -13.42 2.52 -11.14
CA TYR A 223 -14.14 3.49 -11.96
C TYR A 223 -14.41 4.74 -11.15
N ASP A 224 -14.01 5.89 -11.69
CA ASP A 224 -14.25 7.20 -11.09
C ASP A 224 -15.38 7.92 -11.85
N PRO A 225 -16.54 8.16 -11.22
CA PRO A 225 -17.67 8.80 -11.88
C PRO A 225 -17.43 10.28 -12.20
N SER A 226 -16.49 10.95 -11.51
CA SER A 226 -16.20 12.38 -11.72
C SER A 226 -15.42 12.63 -13.01
N THR A 227 -14.52 11.71 -13.36
CA THR A 227 -13.69 11.78 -14.57
C THR A 227 -14.19 10.84 -15.67
N ASN A 228 -15.13 9.95 -15.35
CA ASN A 228 -15.61 8.88 -16.23
C ASN A 228 -14.49 7.96 -16.72
N THR A 229 -13.47 7.73 -15.90
CA THR A 229 -12.30 6.91 -16.25
C THR A 229 -12.27 5.58 -15.49
N VAL A 230 -11.69 4.56 -16.13
CA VAL A 230 -11.37 3.28 -15.51
C VAL A 230 -9.85 3.16 -15.39
N SER A 231 -9.37 2.79 -14.21
CA SER A 231 -7.94 2.52 -13.95
C SER A 231 -7.74 1.15 -13.31
N VAL A 232 -6.61 0.51 -13.61
CA VAL A 232 -6.19 -0.74 -12.98
C VAL A 232 -5.30 -0.40 -11.80
N LEU A 233 -5.72 -0.77 -10.59
CA LEU A 233 -4.97 -0.52 -9.36
C LEU A 233 -4.00 -1.66 -9.02
N SER A 234 -4.35 -2.88 -9.44
CA SER A 234 -3.51 -4.06 -9.21
C SER A 234 -3.91 -5.18 -10.16
N THR A 235 -2.98 -6.10 -10.41
CA THR A 235 -3.19 -7.36 -11.14
C THR A 235 -2.87 -8.58 -10.26
N SER A 236 -2.88 -8.37 -8.93
CA SER A 236 -2.41 -9.34 -7.94
C SER A 236 -3.51 -9.90 -7.03
N MET A 237 -4.78 -9.74 -7.41
CA MET A 237 -5.88 -10.32 -6.64
C MET A 237 -5.86 -11.84 -6.79
N PRO A 238 -6.37 -12.60 -5.80
CA PRO A 238 -6.58 -14.04 -5.97
C PRO A 238 -7.39 -14.31 -7.23
N LYS A 239 -6.82 -15.06 -8.16
CA LYS A 239 -7.39 -15.31 -9.49
C LYS A 239 -8.04 -16.69 -9.58
N ASP A 240 -9.00 -16.80 -10.49
CA ASP A 240 -9.55 -18.07 -10.93
C ASP A 240 -8.53 -18.77 -11.83
N PRO A 241 -8.15 -20.04 -11.58
CA PRO A 241 -7.26 -20.78 -12.47
C PRO A 241 -7.77 -20.89 -13.92
N ASN A 242 -9.08 -20.81 -14.12
CA ASN A 242 -9.72 -20.91 -15.43
C ASN A 242 -9.87 -19.55 -16.14
N ALA A 243 -9.54 -18.43 -15.46
CA ALA A 243 -9.60 -17.12 -16.10
C ALA A 243 -8.44 -16.95 -17.09
N VAL A 244 -8.80 -16.56 -18.30
CA VAL A 244 -7.85 -16.22 -19.37
C VAL A 244 -7.26 -14.83 -19.08
N PRO A 245 -5.96 -14.58 -19.35
CA PRO A 245 -5.33 -13.26 -19.19
C PRO A 245 -6.03 -12.12 -19.92
#